data_AF-A0A367LXM2-F1
#
_entry.id   AF-A0A367LXM2-F1
#
_cell.length_a   1.000
_cell.length_b   1.000
_cell.length_c   1.000
_cell.angle_alpha   90.00
_cell.angle_beta   90.00
_cell.angle_gamma   90.00
#
_symmetry.space_group_name_H-M   'P 1'
#
loop_
_entity.id
_entity.type
_entity.pdbx_description
1 polymer ?
#
loop_
_entity_poly.entity_id
_entity_poly.type
_entity_poly.pdbx_seq_one_letter_code
_entity_poly.pdbx_strand_id
1 'polypeptide(L)'
;PLKAVGAWHFNPATGALVVGKDSPIRSVAGLKGKRIAVNRGGWGHFLALGALRRAGLGPQDVSFSFLGPVDGRAALVRGSVDAWVPWEPYTSSAVLLDQARVIDNGAGIMTGYSYALASDAAIARKKAAISDLLTRLAR
;
A
#
# COMPACT_ATOMS: atom_id res chain seq x y z
N PRO A 1 11.22 -17.74 18.22
CA PRO A 1 11.18 -17.20 16.84
C PRO A 1 9.73 -16.96 16.38
N LEU A 2 9.51 -16.23 15.28
CA LEU A 2 8.19 -16.06 14.66
C LEU A 2 7.98 -17.12 13.57
N LYS A 3 6.74 -17.62 13.45
CA LYS A 3 6.31 -18.56 12.41
C LYS A 3 5.04 -18.04 11.75
N ALA A 4 4.92 -18.24 10.44
CA ALA A 4 3.65 -18.11 9.76
C ALA A 4 2.73 -19.25 10.20
N VAL A 5 1.56 -18.90 10.73
CA VAL A 5 0.54 -19.87 11.19
C VAL A 5 -0.74 -19.82 10.37
N GLY A 6 -0.88 -18.83 9.50
CA GLY A 6 -1.98 -18.70 8.56
C GLY A 6 -1.61 -17.74 7.44
N ALA A 7 -2.34 -17.82 6.33
CA ALA A 7 -2.20 -16.91 5.21
C ALA A 7 -3.57 -16.64 4.60
N TRP A 8 -3.73 -15.45 4.03
CA TRP A 8 -4.91 -15.08 3.25
C TRP A 8 -4.48 -14.31 2.03
N HIS A 9 -5.27 -14.48 0.97
CA HIS A 9 -5.07 -13.80 -0.29
C HIS A 9 -6.00 -12.59 -0.35
N PHE A 10 -5.44 -11.41 -0.59
CA PHE A 10 -6.18 -10.17 -0.84
C PHE A 10 -5.96 -9.74 -2.28
N ASN A 11 -6.89 -8.94 -2.82
CA ASN A 11 -6.72 -8.38 -4.15
C ASN A 11 -5.62 -7.29 -4.12
N PRO A 12 -4.47 -7.47 -4.81
CA PRO A 12 -3.41 -6.47 -4.85
C PRO A 12 -3.84 -5.08 -5.33
N ALA A 13 -4.89 -5.01 -6.16
CA ALA A 13 -5.41 -3.76 -6.69
C ALA A 13 -6.06 -2.84 -5.62
N THR A 14 -6.24 -3.33 -4.39
CA THR A 14 -6.69 -2.53 -3.24
C THR A 14 -5.66 -1.48 -2.78
N GLY A 15 -4.38 -1.73 -3.05
CA GLY A 15 -3.34 -0.70 -2.98
C GLY A 15 -3.25 0.02 -4.32
N ALA A 16 -3.25 1.35 -4.29
CA ALA A 16 -3.25 2.17 -5.50
C ALA A 16 -2.22 3.30 -5.42
N LEU A 17 -1.66 3.67 -6.57
CA LEU A 17 -0.91 4.91 -6.74
C LEU A 17 -1.87 5.95 -7.34
N VAL A 18 -2.18 6.98 -6.55
CA VAL A 18 -3.15 8.02 -6.92
C VAL A 18 -2.47 9.36 -7.09
N VAL A 19 -3.04 10.17 -7.98
CA VAL A 19 -2.70 11.59 -8.17
C VAL A 19 -3.93 12.45 -7.93
N GLY A 20 -3.73 13.73 -7.62
CA GLY A 20 -4.85 14.68 -7.47
C GLY A 20 -5.70 14.77 -8.74
N LYS A 21 -6.98 15.12 -8.59
CA LYS A 21 -7.98 15.24 -9.67
C LYS A 21 -7.42 15.95 -10.91
N ASP A 22 -6.89 17.16 -10.70
CA ASP A 22 -6.43 18.06 -11.76
C ASP A 22 -4.94 17.88 -12.09
N SER A 23 -4.30 16.83 -11.55
CA SER A 23 -2.89 16.55 -11.83
C SER A 23 -2.68 16.30 -13.33
N PRO A 24 -1.65 16.91 -13.95
CA PRO A 24 -1.30 16.61 -15.33
C PRO A 24 -0.67 15.20 -15.48
N ILE A 25 -0.29 14.57 -14.36
CA ILE A 25 0.31 13.23 -14.36
C ILE A 25 -0.75 12.20 -14.76
N ARG A 26 -0.41 11.39 -15.78
CA ARG A 26 -1.30 10.35 -16.34
C ARG A 26 -0.75 8.94 -16.21
N SER A 27 0.53 8.79 -15.87
CA SER A 27 1.21 7.51 -15.72
C SER A 27 2.37 7.63 -14.74
N VAL A 28 2.88 6.50 -14.27
CA VAL A 28 4.01 6.41 -13.34
C VAL A 28 5.27 7.09 -13.89
N ALA A 29 5.50 7.06 -15.21
CA ALA A 29 6.63 7.74 -15.84
C ALA A 29 6.64 9.26 -15.57
N GLY A 30 5.45 9.86 -15.42
CA GLY A 30 5.29 11.28 -15.08
C GLY A 30 5.68 11.64 -13.63
N LEU A 31 6.05 10.65 -12.80
CA LEU A 31 6.48 10.85 -11.42
C LEU A 31 7.96 11.24 -11.29
N LYS A 32 8.74 11.22 -12.39
CA LYS A 32 10.14 11.66 -12.33
C LYS A 32 10.24 13.10 -11.82
N GLY A 33 11.08 13.30 -10.81
CA GLY A 33 11.26 14.55 -10.08
C GLY A 33 10.08 14.95 -9.18
N LYS A 34 9.11 14.07 -8.95
CA LYS A 34 7.90 14.35 -8.16
C LYS A 34 8.00 13.81 -6.74
N ARG A 35 7.12 14.34 -5.88
CA ARG A 35 6.99 13.95 -4.47
C ARG A 35 5.88 12.92 -4.31
N ILE A 36 6.17 11.82 -3.65
CA ILE A 36 5.23 10.72 -3.43
C ILE A 36 5.05 10.49 -1.94
N ALA A 37 3.82 10.62 -1.44
CA ALA A 37 3.48 10.22 -0.08
C ALA A 37 3.36 8.70 0.03
N VAL A 38 4.05 8.10 1.01
CA VAL A 38 4.01 6.65 1.30
C VAL A 38 4.17 6.38 2.80
N ASN A 39 3.75 5.20 3.27
CA ASN A 39 4.09 4.74 4.62
C ASN A 39 5.46 4.04 4.63
N ARG A 40 6.39 4.51 5.49
CA ARG A 40 7.78 4.03 5.52
C ARG A 40 7.86 2.53 5.74
N GLY A 41 8.51 1.82 4.82
CA GLY A 41 8.73 0.37 4.91
C GLY A 41 7.47 -0.50 4.83
N GLY A 42 6.30 0.11 4.60
CA GLY A 42 5.04 -0.60 4.48
C GLY A 42 4.59 -0.76 3.03
N TRP A 43 3.33 -1.13 2.87
CA TRP A 43 2.75 -1.54 1.59
C TRP A 43 2.81 -0.44 0.52
N GLY A 44 2.49 0.81 0.88
CA GLY A 44 2.52 1.92 -0.08
C GLY A 44 3.92 2.21 -0.58
N HIS A 45 4.93 2.11 0.28
CA HIS A 45 6.33 2.26 -0.13
C HIS A 45 6.77 1.11 -1.05
N PHE A 46 6.42 -0.13 -0.72
CA PHE A 46 6.72 -1.30 -1.57
C PHE A 46 6.06 -1.19 -2.96
N LEU A 47 4.77 -0.84 -2.99
CA LEU A 47 4.02 -0.64 -4.23
C LEU A 47 4.66 0.49 -5.06
N ALA A 48 4.99 1.63 -4.46
CA ALA A 48 5.64 2.73 -5.17
C ALA A 48 6.95 2.29 -5.83
N LEU A 49 7.81 1.57 -5.11
CA LEU A 49 9.08 1.06 -5.64
C LEU A 49 8.88 0.09 -6.82
N GLY A 50 7.89 -0.79 -6.73
CA GLY A 50 7.55 -1.71 -7.82
C GLY A 50 6.97 -1.00 -9.05
N ALA A 51 6.09 -0.01 -8.83
CA ALA A 51 5.51 0.80 -9.89
C ALA A 51 6.59 1.59 -10.63
N LEU A 52 7.47 2.29 -9.89
CA LEU A 52 8.59 3.02 -10.46
C LEU A 52 9.49 2.10 -11.30
N ARG A 53 9.84 0.92 -10.77
CA ARG A 53 10.65 -0.05 -11.50
C ARG A 53 10.02 -0.49 -12.82
N ARG A 54 8.71 -0.77 -12.84
CA ARG A 54 7.97 -1.11 -14.07
C ARG A 54 7.99 0.02 -15.09
N ALA A 55 8.03 1.27 -14.63
CA ALA A 55 8.15 2.45 -15.48
C ALA A 55 9.60 2.82 -15.86
N GLY A 56 10.60 2.01 -15.49
CA GLY A 56 12.01 2.29 -15.75
C GLY A 56 12.61 3.40 -14.87
N LEU A 57 11.95 3.75 -13.77
CA LEU A 57 12.41 4.75 -12.79
C LEU A 57 13.02 4.08 -11.56
N GLY A 58 14.01 4.75 -10.96
CA GLY A 58 14.60 4.38 -9.70
C GLY A 58 14.03 5.18 -8.51
N PRO A 59 14.27 4.72 -7.27
CA PRO A 59 13.87 5.47 -6.06
C PRO A 59 14.47 6.88 -5.99
N GLN A 60 15.65 7.08 -6.58
CA GLN A 60 16.35 8.37 -6.66
C GLN A 60 15.74 9.35 -7.67
N ASP A 61 14.87 8.86 -8.57
CA ASP A 61 14.17 9.72 -9.53
C ASP A 61 12.98 10.45 -8.90
N VAL A 62 12.65 10.18 -7.62
CA VAL A 62 11.50 10.76 -6.92
C VAL A 62 11.88 11.15 -5.49
N SER A 63 11.03 11.95 -4.85
CA SER A 63 11.17 12.31 -3.43
C SER A 63 10.07 11.65 -2.61
N PHE A 64 10.42 10.77 -1.67
CA PHE A 64 9.44 10.15 -0.79
C PHE A 64 9.13 11.03 0.43
N SER A 65 7.84 11.30 0.64
CA SER A 65 7.32 11.88 1.88
C SER A 65 6.71 10.77 2.72
N PHE A 66 7.31 10.48 3.88
CA PHE A 66 6.86 9.39 4.74
C PHE A 66 5.75 9.87 5.66
N LEU A 67 4.50 9.58 5.28
CA LEU A 67 3.29 10.09 5.93
C LEU A 67 2.34 8.94 6.28
N GLY A 68 1.59 9.10 7.37
CA GLY A 68 0.44 8.25 7.66
C GLY A 68 -0.69 8.49 6.64
N PRO A 69 -1.71 7.62 6.57
CA PRO A 69 -2.76 7.73 5.54
C PRO A 69 -3.59 9.02 5.63
N VAL A 70 -3.86 9.52 6.85
CA VAL A 70 -4.58 10.78 7.05
C VAL A 70 -3.77 11.97 6.52
N ASP A 71 -2.49 12.03 6.88
CA ASP A 71 -1.59 13.09 6.43
C ASP A 71 -1.28 13.01 4.94
N GLY A 72 -1.17 11.80 4.39
CA GLY A 72 -0.96 11.55 2.96
C GLY A 72 -2.13 12.07 2.11
N ARG A 73 -3.36 11.78 2.51
CA ARG A 73 -4.56 12.36 1.88
C ARG A 73 -4.50 13.88 1.90
N ALA A 74 -4.26 14.46 3.06
CA ALA A 74 -4.26 15.90 3.24
C ALA A 74 -3.12 16.58 2.46
N ALA A 75 -1.95 15.94 2.37
CA ALA A 75 -0.82 16.41 1.58
C ALA A 75 -1.12 16.37 0.07
N LEU A 76 -1.81 15.33 -0.42
CA LEU A 76 -2.21 15.23 -1.82
C LEU A 76 -3.24 16.31 -2.17
N VAL A 77 -4.28 16.47 -1.35
CA VAL A 77 -5.34 17.47 -1.56
C VAL A 77 -4.77 18.89 -1.56
N ARG A 78 -3.79 19.18 -0.70
CA ARG A 78 -3.12 20.49 -0.64
C ARG A 78 -2.00 20.67 -1.68
N GLY A 79 -1.69 19.67 -2.49
CA GLY A 79 -0.58 19.72 -3.46
C GLY A 79 0.83 19.76 -2.82
N SER A 80 0.95 19.39 -1.54
CA SER A 80 2.24 19.24 -0.86
C SER A 80 2.99 17.97 -1.32
N VAL A 81 2.28 17.03 -1.93
CA VAL A 81 2.84 15.92 -2.71
C VAL A 81 2.11 15.83 -4.04
N ASP A 82 2.75 15.22 -5.03
CA ASP A 82 2.21 15.12 -6.39
C ASP A 82 1.47 13.78 -6.61
N ALA A 83 1.81 12.78 -5.81
CA ALA A 83 1.15 11.47 -5.75
C ALA A 83 1.12 10.92 -4.33
N TRP A 84 0.24 9.96 -4.09
CA TRP A 84 0.12 9.23 -2.82
C TRP A 84 -0.16 7.76 -3.10
N VAL A 85 0.36 6.87 -2.25
CA VAL A 85 0.10 5.43 -2.35
C VAL A 85 -0.70 4.92 -1.15
N PRO A 86 -2.04 5.07 -1.15
CA PRO A 86 -2.93 4.48 -0.15
C PRO A 86 -3.21 2.97 -0.36
N TRP A 87 -3.92 2.41 0.62
CA TRP A 87 -4.60 1.13 0.57
C TRP A 87 -6.07 1.32 1.00
N GLU A 88 -6.93 0.32 0.83
CA GLU A 88 -8.33 0.42 1.29
C GLU A 88 -8.46 0.56 2.82
N PRO A 89 -9.40 1.37 3.34
CA PRO A 89 -10.45 2.10 2.62
C PRO A 89 -10.03 3.49 2.08
N TYR A 90 -8.75 3.85 2.24
CA TYR A 90 -8.25 5.18 1.88
C TYR A 90 -8.21 5.41 0.37
N THR A 91 -7.94 4.36 -0.42
CA THR A 91 -8.02 4.42 -1.89
C THR A 91 -9.43 4.81 -2.32
N SER A 92 -10.45 4.07 -1.88
CA SER A 92 -11.84 4.40 -2.18
C SER A 92 -12.22 5.81 -1.72
N SER A 93 -11.81 6.19 -0.51
CA SER A 93 -12.07 7.54 0.02
C SER A 93 -11.46 8.64 -0.85
N ALA A 94 -10.21 8.47 -1.31
CA ALA A 94 -9.53 9.44 -2.15
C ALA A 94 -10.21 9.57 -3.52
N VAL A 95 -10.64 8.46 -4.12
CA VAL A 95 -11.31 8.46 -5.43
C VAL A 95 -12.71 9.06 -5.33
N LEU A 96 -13.50 8.67 -4.33
CA LEU A 96 -14.90 9.09 -4.22
C LEU A 96 -15.06 10.51 -3.66
N LEU A 97 -14.28 10.89 -2.65
CA LEU A 97 -14.43 12.17 -1.96
C LEU A 97 -13.53 13.26 -2.55
N ASP A 98 -12.29 12.92 -2.91
CA ASP A 98 -11.31 13.91 -3.40
C ASP A 98 -11.14 13.86 -4.92
N GLN A 99 -11.85 12.95 -5.59
CA GLN A 99 -11.77 12.74 -7.04
C GLN A 99 -10.33 12.45 -7.53
N ALA A 100 -9.52 11.86 -6.64
CA ALA A 100 -8.17 11.42 -6.99
C ALA A 100 -8.23 10.37 -8.10
N ARG A 101 -7.23 10.37 -8.98
CA ARG A 101 -7.16 9.46 -10.13
C ARG A 101 -6.11 8.39 -9.87
N VAL A 102 -6.49 7.13 -9.99
CA VAL A 102 -5.57 5.98 -9.95
C VAL A 102 -4.76 5.96 -11.25
N ILE A 103 -3.44 5.90 -11.15
CA ILE A 103 -2.52 5.80 -12.31
C ILE A 103 -1.70 4.51 -12.33
N ASP A 104 -1.66 3.76 -11.23
CA ASP A 104 -1.19 2.37 -11.14
C ASP A 104 -1.75 1.72 -9.87
N ASN A 105 -1.59 0.41 -9.71
CA ASN A 105 -2.04 -0.32 -8.52
C ASN A 105 -1.10 -1.48 -8.17
N GLY A 106 -1.42 -2.25 -7.13
CA GLY A 106 -0.58 -3.35 -6.68
C GLY A 106 -0.53 -4.58 -7.60
N ALA A 107 -1.32 -4.66 -8.68
CA ALA A 107 -1.35 -5.82 -9.56
C ALA A 107 0.00 -6.05 -10.25
N GLY A 108 0.51 -7.28 -10.18
CA GLY A 108 1.83 -7.64 -10.71
C GLY A 108 3.02 -7.06 -9.93
N ILE A 109 2.78 -6.32 -8.84
CA ILE A 109 3.81 -5.80 -7.93
C ILE A 109 3.74 -6.52 -6.59
N MET A 110 2.55 -6.61 -6.02
CA MET A 110 2.31 -7.30 -4.74
C MET A 110 1.88 -8.74 -5.00
N THR A 111 2.30 -9.64 -4.12
CA THR A 111 1.96 -11.07 -4.21
C THR A 111 0.50 -11.37 -3.87
N GLY A 112 -0.19 -10.43 -3.23
CA GLY A 112 -1.55 -10.64 -2.71
C GLY A 112 -1.61 -11.48 -1.44
N TYR A 113 -0.48 -11.91 -0.86
CA TYR A 113 -0.48 -12.70 0.37
C TYR A 113 -0.22 -11.86 1.61
N SER A 114 -1.03 -12.08 2.64
CA SER A 114 -0.80 -11.63 4.01
C SER A 114 -0.72 -12.83 4.94
N TYR A 115 0.06 -12.72 6.01
CA TYR A 115 0.34 -13.83 6.91
C TYR A 115 -0.04 -13.51 8.36
N ALA A 116 -0.68 -14.46 9.04
CA ALA A 116 -0.73 -14.49 10.50
C ALA A 116 0.62 -14.97 11.03
N LEU A 117 1.23 -14.21 11.93
CA LEU A 117 2.47 -14.60 12.60
C LEU A 117 2.19 -14.91 14.07
N ALA A 118 2.78 -16.00 14.56
CA ALA A 118 2.80 -16.32 15.99
C ALA A 118 4.23 -16.66 16.43
N SER A 119 4.56 -16.32 17.67
CA SER A 119 5.83 -16.76 18.26
C SER A 119 5.77 -18.22 18.68
N ASP A 120 6.92 -18.91 18.70
CA ASP A 120 7.00 -20.30 19.19
C ASP A 120 6.40 -20.44 20.60
N ALA A 121 6.62 -19.44 21.46
CA ALA A 121 6.09 -19.40 22.82
C ALA A 121 4.55 -19.31 22.87
N ALA A 122 3.94 -18.60 21.92
CA ALA A 122 2.49 -18.54 21.78
C ALA A 122 1.95 -19.85 21.18
N ILE A 123 2.63 -20.42 20.18
CA ILE A 123 2.25 -21.70 19.56
C ILE A 123 2.24 -22.81 20.61
N ALA A 124 3.28 -22.89 21.45
CA ALA A 124 3.38 -23.91 22.50
C ALA A 124 2.26 -23.83 23.54
N ARG A 125 1.81 -22.63 23.91
CA ARG A 125 0.86 -22.41 25.02
C ARG A 125 -0.58 -22.14 24.58
N LYS A 126 -0.80 -21.70 23.34
CA LYS A 126 -2.09 -21.20 22.84
C LYS A 126 -2.50 -21.85 21.51
N LYS A 127 -1.96 -23.03 21.18
CA LYS A 127 -2.24 -23.72 19.91
C LYS A 127 -3.73 -23.83 19.59
N ALA A 128 -4.55 -24.24 20.58
CA ALA A 128 -5.99 -24.39 20.39
C ALA A 128 -6.67 -23.05 20.06
N ALA A 129 -6.37 -21.98 20.79
CA ALA A 129 -6.93 -20.65 20.54
C ALA A 129 -6.47 -20.06 19.19
N ILE A 130 -5.21 -20.25 18.81
CA ILE A 130 -4.69 -19.84 17.50
C ILE A 130 -5.44 -20.59 16.39
N SER A 131 -5.64 -21.90 16.54
CA SER A 131 -6.34 -22.72 15.54
C SER A 131 -7.82 -22.34 15.41
N ASP A 132 -8.51 -22.08 16.53
CA ASP A 132 -9.90 -21.60 16.54
C ASP A 132 -10.02 -20.25 15.81
N LEU A 133 -9.16 -19.28 16.13
CA LEU A 133 -9.15 -17.98 15.45
C LEU A 133 -8.94 -18.12 13.94
N LEU A 134 -7.94 -18.90 13.51
CA LEU A 134 -7.67 -19.12 12.09
C LEU A 134 -8.84 -19.79 11.37
N THR A 135 -9.53 -20.73 12.04
CA THR A 135 -10.74 -21.38 11.51
C THR A 135 -11.87 -20.39 11.31
N ARG A 136 -12.05 -19.43 12.24
CA ARG A 136 -13.07 -18.37 12.12
C ARG A 136 -12.74 -17.38 11.01
N LEU A 137 -11.46 -17.04 10.83
CA LEU A 137 -11.01 -16.13 9.78
C LEU A 137 -11.05 -16.74 8.37
N ALA A 138 -11.11 -18.06 8.27
CA ALA A 138 -11.21 -18.78 7.00
C ALA A 138 -12.65 -18.95 6.47
N ARG A 139 -13.66 -18.53 7.25
CA ARG A 139 -15.08 -18.49 6.85
C ARG A 139 -15.42 -17.15 6.24
#